data_AF-A0A0S8AXU0-F1
#
_entry.id   AF-A0A0S8AXU0-F1
#
_cell.length_a   1.000
_cell.length_b   1.000
_cell.length_c   1.000
_cell.angle_alpha   90.00
_cell.angle_beta   90.00
_cell.angle_gamma   90.00
#
_symmetry.space_group_name_H-M   'P 1'
#
loop_
_entity.id
_entity.type
_entity.pdbx_description
1 polymer ?
#
loop_
_entity_poly.entity_id
_entity_poly.type
_entity_poly.pdbx_seq_one_letter_code
_entity_poly.pdbx_strand_id
1 'polypeptide(L)'
;MRYLRFALLPLVFAACSEQSTVASLEDGPAFNFANAPAESGIVVRGETPVGVTWVDLDSGLRVVLGADMDEFCAGIVNFDLIAFQDANLPTGRIVSVATGEVQTRVWDFLDFDCDLFTTIAPVAAGSANLQNNDNDLQGSAVNNTNTWGWTANGMLEWTADGSPARFNGFVRQQFGNNSGPKVVSKINLN
;
A
#
# COMPACT_ATOMS: atom_id res chain seq x y z
N MET A 1 -28.59 42.39 -59.44
CA MET A 1 -28.98 40.98 -59.64
C MET A 1 -27.74 40.16 -59.97
N ARG A 2 -27.25 39.37 -59.01
CA ARG A 2 -26.34 38.24 -59.21
C ARG A 2 -26.50 37.32 -58.00
N TYR A 3 -27.09 36.16 -58.25
CA TYR A 3 -27.35 35.13 -57.25
C TYR A 3 -26.04 34.43 -56.89
N LEU A 4 -25.60 34.51 -55.63
CA LEU A 4 -24.55 33.64 -55.11
C LEU A 4 -25.24 32.45 -54.44
N ARG A 5 -25.06 31.27 -55.04
CA ARG A 5 -25.63 29.99 -54.58
C ARG A 5 -24.89 29.56 -53.31
N PHE A 6 -25.62 29.43 -52.21
CA PHE A 6 -25.19 28.66 -51.04
C PHE A 6 -25.12 27.19 -51.42
N ALA A 7 -23.93 26.59 -51.35
CA ALA A 7 -23.78 25.15 -51.32
C ALA A 7 -23.89 24.69 -49.86
N LEU A 8 -25.01 24.05 -49.51
CA LEU A 8 -25.13 23.27 -48.28
C LEU A 8 -24.29 22.00 -48.42
N LEU A 9 -23.27 21.85 -47.58
CA LEU A 9 -22.66 20.54 -47.34
C LEU A 9 -23.60 19.73 -46.43
N PRO A 10 -23.93 18.47 -46.78
CA PRO A 10 -24.52 17.55 -45.83
C PRO A 10 -23.44 17.10 -44.84
N LEU A 11 -23.58 17.53 -43.58
CA LEU A 11 -22.90 16.91 -42.43
C LEU A 11 -23.50 15.51 -42.26
N VAL A 12 -22.83 14.51 -42.82
CA VAL A 12 -23.09 13.11 -42.52
C VAL A 12 -22.59 12.87 -41.10
N PHE A 13 -23.52 12.75 -40.15
CA PHE A 13 -23.23 12.14 -38.85
C PHE A 13 -22.92 10.66 -39.10
N ALA A 14 -21.64 10.35 -39.29
CA ALA A 14 -21.14 9.01 -39.08
C ALA A 14 -21.14 8.74 -37.58
N ALA A 15 -22.31 8.36 -37.04
CA ALA A 15 -22.38 7.68 -35.76
C ALA A 15 -21.78 6.28 -35.98
N CYS A 16 -20.46 6.18 -35.90
CA CYS A 16 -19.82 4.90 -35.68
C CYS A 16 -20.29 4.44 -34.30
N SER A 17 -21.05 3.34 -34.30
CA SER A 17 -21.23 2.50 -33.13
C SER A 17 -19.87 1.92 -32.76
N GLU A 18 -19.02 2.70 -32.12
CA GLU A 18 -17.94 2.15 -31.32
C GLU A 18 -18.60 1.55 -30.09
N GLN A 19 -19.04 0.30 -30.25
CA GLN A 19 -19.21 -0.57 -29.12
C GLN A 19 -17.82 -0.72 -28.52
N SER A 20 -17.51 0.16 -27.55
CA SER A 20 -16.36 -0.02 -26.68
C SER A 20 -16.47 -1.44 -26.13
N THR A 21 -15.64 -2.32 -26.66
CA THR A 21 -15.27 -3.53 -25.96
C THR A 21 -14.66 -3.03 -24.66
N VAL A 22 -15.46 -3.03 -23.60
CA VAL A 22 -14.96 -2.87 -22.24
C VAL A 22 -13.88 -3.93 -22.16
N ALA A 23 -12.63 -3.49 -22.11
CA ALA A 23 -11.53 -4.40 -21.81
C ALA A 23 -11.98 -5.16 -20.56
N SER A 24 -11.95 -6.49 -20.64
CA SER A 24 -12.03 -7.30 -19.42
C SER A 24 -11.05 -6.65 -18.46
N LEU A 25 -11.56 -6.05 -17.38
CA LEU A 25 -10.72 -5.72 -16.25
C LEU A 25 -9.98 -7.02 -15.95
N GLU A 26 -8.64 -6.98 -15.96
CA GLU A 26 -7.86 -8.12 -15.47
C GLU A 26 -8.44 -8.49 -14.11
N ASP A 27 -8.70 -9.79 -13.91
CA ASP A 27 -9.09 -10.28 -12.60
C ASP A 27 -8.10 -9.69 -11.59
N GLY A 28 -8.60 -8.89 -10.65
CA GLY A 28 -7.80 -8.33 -9.57
C GLY A 28 -7.04 -9.46 -8.86
N PRO A 29 -5.95 -9.16 -8.14
CA PRO A 29 -5.08 -10.16 -7.54
C PRO A 29 -5.90 -11.24 -6.82
N ALA A 30 -5.72 -12.50 -7.24
CA ALA A 30 -6.44 -13.62 -6.69
C ALA A 30 -6.08 -13.79 -5.20
N PHE A 31 -7.03 -13.52 -4.32
CA PHE A 31 -6.86 -13.68 -2.88
C PHE A 31 -6.65 -15.17 -2.53
N ASN A 32 -5.50 -15.49 -1.92
CA ASN A 32 -5.25 -16.83 -1.41
C ASN A 32 -5.96 -17.04 -0.06
N PHE A 33 -7.20 -17.53 -0.11
CA PHE A 33 -8.02 -17.84 1.08
C PHE A 33 -7.62 -19.14 1.80
N ALA A 34 -6.50 -19.78 1.45
CA ALA A 34 -6.08 -21.04 2.08
C ALA A 34 -5.83 -20.91 3.60
N ASN A 35 -5.69 -19.69 4.12
CA ASN A 35 -5.52 -19.39 5.55
C ASN A 35 -6.71 -18.64 6.17
N ALA A 36 -7.89 -18.62 5.52
CA ALA A 36 -9.07 -18.03 6.14
C ALA A 36 -9.45 -18.80 7.43
N PRO A 37 -9.88 -18.12 8.51
CA PRO A 37 -10.33 -18.79 9.72
C PRO A 37 -11.42 -19.84 9.40
N ALA A 38 -11.36 -21.00 10.03
CA ALA A 38 -12.34 -22.09 9.85
C ALA A 38 -13.75 -21.75 10.38
N GLU A 39 -13.92 -20.59 11.01
CA GLU A 39 -15.14 -20.13 11.64
C GLU A 39 -15.90 -19.16 10.71
N SER A 40 -17.23 -19.29 10.64
CA SER A 40 -18.09 -18.35 9.94
C SER A 40 -18.23 -17.04 10.73
N GLY A 41 -17.91 -15.90 10.11
CA GLY A 41 -18.00 -14.57 10.70
C GLY A 41 -18.63 -13.53 9.75
N ILE A 42 -18.85 -12.30 10.25
CA ILE A 42 -19.20 -11.16 9.38
C ILE A 42 -17.92 -10.69 8.70
N VAL A 43 -17.92 -10.69 7.36
CA VAL A 43 -16.78 -10.25 6.56
C VAL A 43 -17.07 -8.89 5.95
N VAL A 44 -16.20 -7.92 6.22
CA VAL A 44 -16.20 -6.58 5.61
C VAL A 44 -15.03 -6.50 4.64
N ARG A 45 -15.25 -5.90 3.47
CA ARG A 45 -14.23 -5.69 2.43
C ARG A 45 -14.35 -4.27 1.90
N GLY A 46 -13.21 -3.70 1.52
CA GLY A 46 -13.19 -2.40 0.88
C GLY A 46 -11.76 -1.96 0.57
N GLU A 47 -11.62 -0.67 0.32
CA GLU A 47 -10.33 0.01 0.18
C GLU A 47 -10.13 0.94 1.36
N THR A 48 -8.89 1.06 1.82
CA THR A 48 -8.50 2.00 2.88
C THR A 48 -7.24 2.75 2.47
N PRO A 49 -7.13 4.05 2.78
CA PRO A 49 -5.86 4.75 2.67
C PRO A 49 -4.83 4.14 3.62
N VAL A 50 -3.57 4.05 3.18
CA VAL A 50 -2.47 3.52 3.99
C VAL A 50 -1.26 4.46 3.92
N GLY A 51 -0.76 4.83 5.10
CA GLY A 51 0.51 5.52 5.26
C GLY A 51 1.24 4.86 6.42
N VAL A 52 2.36 4.18 6.14
CA VAL A 52 3.09 3.44 7.16
C VAL A 52 4.57 3.78 7.07
N THR A 53 5.20 4.00 8.23
CA THR A 53 6.64 4.17 8.33
C THR A 53 7.19 3.32 9.47
N TRP A 54 8.40 2.78 9.27
CA TRP A 54 9.18 2.18 10.33
C TRP A 54 10.67 2.37 10.08
N VAL A 55 11.45 2.17 11.15
CA VAL A 55 12.90 2.26 11.15
C VAL A 55 13.50 0.89 11.38
N ASP A 56 14.63 0.60 10.73
CA ASP A 56 15.50 -0.54 11.02
C ASP A 56 16.77 0.01 11.69
N LEU A 57 16.88 -0.20 13.00
CA LEU A 57 17.99 0.33 13.80
C LEU A 57 19.33 -0.33 13.47
N ASP A 58 19.32 -1.55 12.92
CA ASP A 58 20.55 -2.27 12.59
C ASP A 58 21.17 -1.73 11.30
N SER A 59 20.34 -1.34 10.32
CA SER A 59 20.79 -0.76 9.04
C SER A 59 20.84 0.76 9.03
N GLY A 60 20.22 1.43 10.01
CA GLY A 60 20.13 2.89 10.03
C GLY A 60 19.10 3.45 9.02
N LEU A 61 18.24 2.60 8.48
CA LEU A 61 17.30 2.96 7.42
C LEU A 61 15.90 3.25 7.97
N ARG A 62 15.21 4.19 7.33
CA ARG A 62 13.77 4.44 7.50
C ARG A 62 13.07 4.20 6.19
N VAL A 63 11.92 3.51 6.23
CA VAL A 63 11.02 3.39 5.08
C VAL A 63 9.72 4.14 5.34
N VAL A 64 9.18 4.75 4.29
CA VAL A 64 7.80 5.24 4.21
C VAL A 64 7.11 4.55 3.05
N LEU A 65 5.89 4.08 3.28
CA LEU A 65 5.06 3.43 2.27
C LEU A 65 3.68 4.07 2.24
N GLY A 66 3.13 4.23 1.05
CA GLY A 66 1.77 4.72 0.81
C GLY A 66 1.56 6.21 1.05
N ALA A 67 2.62 6.97 1.29
CA ALA A 67 2.55 8.41 1.50
C ALA A 67 3.67 9.14 0.75
N ASP A 68 3.31 10.23 0.07
CA ASP A 68 4.28 11.21 -0.40
C ASP A 68 4.61 12.16 0.77
N MET A 69 5.87 12.14 1.21
CA MET A 69 6.29 12.94 2.37
C MET A 69 6.37 14.43 2.06
N ASP A 70 6.53 14.84 0.81
CA ASP A 70 6.48 16.26 0.42
C ASP A 70 5.06 16.79 0.57
N GLU A 71 4.08 16.03 0.10
CA GLU A 71 2.66 16.35 0.25
C GLU A 71 2.21 16.27 1.71
N PHE A 72 2.56 15.19 2.42
CA PHE A 72 2.21 15.00 3.82
C PHE A 72 2.77 16.12 4.70
N CYS A 73 4.03 16.50 4.51
CA CYS A 73 4.66 17.58 5.27
C CYS A 73 4.14 18.98 4.88
N ALA A 74 3.56 19.14 3.69
CA ALA A 74 2.79 20.32 3.32
C ALA A 74 1.35 20.33 3.88
N GLY A 75 0.94 19.28 4.61
CA GLY A 75 -0.40 19.14 5.18
C GLY A 75 -1.44 18.57 4.21
N ILE A 76 -1.01 18.02 3.08
CA ILE A 76 -1.87 17.38 2.08
C ILE A 76 -1.97 15.89 2.44
N VAL A 77 -3.19 15.42 2.70
CA VAL A 77 -3.47 14.02 3.00
C VAL A 77 -3.80 13.28 1.71
N ASN A 78 -2.77 12.72 1.08
CA ASN A 78 -2.87 11.91 -0.12
C ASN A 78 -2.12 10.60 0.10
N PHE A 79 -2.88 9.58 0.50
CA PHE A 79 -2.34 8.25 0.77
C PHE A 79 -2.81 7.27 -0.30
N ASP A 80 -1.97 6.29 -0.58
CA ASP A 80 -2.33 5.20 -1.47
C ASP A 80 -3.46 4.38 -0.87
N LEU A 81 -4.34 3.86 -1.72
CA LEU A 81 -5.41 2.96 -1.32
C LEU A 81 -4.96 1.51 -1.45
N ILE A 82 -5.24 0.70 -0.43
CA ILE A 82 -5.05 -0.75 -0.47
C ILE A 82 -6.36 -1.46 -0.17
N ALA A 83 -6.51 -2.66 -0.71
CA ALA A 83 -7.64 -3.51 -0.38
C ALA A 83 -7.50 -4.04 1.05
N PHE A 84 -8.60 -4.12 1.79
CA PHE A 84 -8.63 -4.76 3.10
C PHE A 84 -9.82 -5.71 3.23
N GLN A 85 -9.67 -6.66 4.15
CA GLN A 85 -10.71 -7.57 4.58
C GLN A 85 -10.64 -7.76 6.10
N ASP A 86 -11.73 -7.44 6.77
CA ASP A 86 -11.91 -7.72 8.20
C ASP A 86 -12.93 -8.84 8.39
N ALA A 87 -12.64 -9.78 9.28
CA ALA A 87 -13.53 -10.86 9.68
C ALA A 87 -13.79 -10.79 11.19
N ASN A 88 -15.04 -10.49 11.56
CA ASN A 88 -15.52 -10.58 12.93
C ASN A 88 -15.91 -12.02 13.24
N LEU A 89 -15.12 -12.70 14.06
CA LEU A 89 -15.33 -14.08 14.46
C LEU A 89 -16.34 -14.20 15.61
N PRO A 90 -17.05 -15.33 15.76
CA PRO A 90 -17.96 -15.58 16.87
C PRO A 90 -17.32 -15.43 18.26
N THR A 91 -16.00 -15.60 18.35
CA THR A 91 -15.23 -15.37 19.58
C THR A 91 -15.10 -13.88 19.96
N GLY A 92 -15.61 -12.96 19.14
CA GLY A 92 -15.43 -11.51 19.29
C GLY A 92 -14.09 -10.99 18.73
N ARG A 93 -13.27 -11.86 18.14
CA ARG A 93 -11.99 -11.47 17.52
C ARG A 93 -12.22 -10.83 16.17
N ILE A 94 -11.36 -9.87 15.82
CA ILE A 94 -11.30 -9.28 14.48
C ILE A 94 -9.98 -9.70 13.84
N VAL A 95 -10.08 -10.41 12.72
CA VAL A 95 -8.93 -10.75 11.86
C VAL A 95 -8.95 -9.80 10.68
N SER A 96 -7.87 -9.05 10.46
CA SER A 96 -7.70 -8.14 9.34
C SER A 96 -6.60 -8.62 8.41
N VAL A 97 -6.83 -8.49 7.11
CA VAL A 97 -5.80 -8.63 6.08
C VAL A 97 -5.90 -7.42 5.18
N ALA A 98 -4.78 -6.75 4.91
CA ALA A 98 -4.73 -5.66 3.95
C ALA A 98 -3.60 -5.91 2.94
N THR A 99 -3.82 -5.56 1.67
CA THR A 99 -2.82 -5.76 0.62
C THR A 99 -3.00 -4.76 -0.52
N GLY A 100 -1.88 -4.33 -1.10
CA GLY A 100 -1.87 -3.51 -2.31
C GLY A 100 -0.47 -3.04 -2.68
N GLU A 101 -0.33 -2.53 -3.89
CA GLU A 101 0.89 -1.86 -4.32
C GLU A 101 0.88 -0.41 -3.83
N VAL A 102 1.99 0.04 -3.26
CA VAL A 102 2.13 1.38 -2.69
C VAL A 102 3.47 2.01 -3.07
N GLN A 103 3.47 3.33 -3.24
CA GLN A 103 4.67 4.14 -3.33
C GLN A 103 5.54 3.89 -2.10
N THR A 104 6.85 3.78 -2.31
CA THR A 104 7.81 3.41 -1.27
C THR A 104 9.05 4.27 -1.44
N ARG A 105 9.48 4.89 -0.35
CA ARG A 105 10.72 5.68 -0.27
C ARG A 105 11.52 5.25 0.95
N VAL A 106 12.84 5.15 0.80
CA VAL A 106 13.77 4.76 1.87
C VAL A 106 14.77 5.88 2.09
N TRP A 107 15.04 6.22 3.35
CA TRP A 107 16.04 7.21 3.78
C TRP A 107 17.07 6.59 4.72
N ASP A 108 18.21 7.25 4.84
CA ASP A 108 19.35 6.91 5.70
C ASP A 108 19.38 7.72 7.02
N PHE A 109 18.22 8.21 7.45
CA PHE A 109 18.02 8.82 8.77
C PHE A 109 16.91 8.13 9.54
N LEU A 110 16.95 8.26 10.87
CA LEU A 110 16.02 7.57 11.77
C LEU A 110 14.94 8.48 12.34
N ASP A 111 15.13 9.80 12.38
CA ASP A 111 14.16 10.72 12.97
C ASP A 111 12.96 10.93 12.04
N PHE A 112 11.77 11.16 12.61
CA PHE A 112 10.60 11.59 11.83
C PHE A 112 10.55 13.12 11.89
N ASP A 113 11.07 13.77 10.87
CA ASP A 113 11.18 15.22 10.78
C ASP A 113 10.86 15.67 9.35
N CYS A 114 9.87 16.54 9.22
CA CYS A 114 9.44 17.06 7.92
C CYS A 114 10.51 17.89 7.22
N ASP A 115 11.38 18.57 7.97
CA ASP A 115 12.51 19.27 7.38
C ASP A 115 13.48 18.25 6.75
N LEU A 116 13.73 17.11 7.39
CA LEU A 116 14.57 16.05 6.82
C LEU A 116 13.94 15.43 5.57
N PHE A 117 12.64 15.07 5.61
CA PHE A 117 11.97 14.44 4.48
C PHE A 117 11.92 15.33 3.22
N THR A 118 11.82 16.65 3.40
CA THR A 118 11.69 17.61 2.30
C THR A 118 13.04 18.17 1.82
N THR A 119 14.14 17.92 2.55
CA THR A 119 15.48 18.42 2.20
C THR A 119 16.45 17.32 1.81
N ILE A 120 16.30 16.12 2.36
CA ILE A 120 17.16 14.97 2.08
C ILE A 120 16.45 14.04 1.11
N ALA A 121 17.06 13.84 -0.05
CA ALA A 121 16.55 12.89 -1.03
C ALA A 121 16.56 11.45 -0.46
N PRO A 122 15.55 10.62 -0.78
CA PRO A 122 15.57 9.22 -0.39
C PRO A 122 16.78 8.50 -1.03
N VAL A 123 17.32 7.49 -0.37
CA VAL A 123 18.37 6.63 -0.93
C VAL A 123 17.84 5.74 -2.06
N ALA A 124 16.58 5.32 -1.96
CA ALA A 124 15.89 4.57 -2.99
C ALA A 124 14.39 4.87 -2.99
N ALA A 125 13.76 4.83 -4.16
CA ALA A 125 12.33 5.08 -4.34
C ALA A 125 11.71 4.18 -5.42
N GLY A 126 10.41 3.92 -5.33
CA GLY A 126 9.69 3.07 -6.29
C GLY A 126 8.36 2.60 -5.71
N SER A 127 7.95 1.38 -6.09
CA SER A 127 6.72 0.76 -5.59
C SER A 127 7.01 -0.58 -4.90
N ALA A 128 6.23 -0.90 -3.88
CA ALA A 128 6.28 -2.19 -3.20
C ALA A 128 4.88 -2.76 -2.96
N ASN A 129 4.76 -4.08 -3.04
CA ASN A 129 3.56 -4.78 -2.59
C ASN A 129 3.59 -4.86 -1.07
N LEU A 130 2.67 -4.14 -0.43
CA LEU A 130 2.46 -4.10 1.00
C LEU A 130 1.39 -5.13 1.38
N GLN A 131 1.64 -5.85 2.47
CA GLN A 131 0.69 -6.77 3.09
C GLN A 131 0.66 -6.53 4.61
N ASN A 132 -0.53 -6.41 5.18
CA ASN A 132 -0.78 -6.53 6.61
C ASN A 132 -1.46 -7.86 6.89
N ASN A 133 -1.06 -8.50 7.98
CA ASN A 133 -1.87 -9.53 8.61
C ASN A 133 -2.06 -9.14 10.07
N ASP A 134 -3.31 -8.92 10.48
CA ASP A 134 -3.73 -8.77 11.87
C ASP A 134 -4.63 -9.94 12.27
N ASN A 135 -4.26 -10.74 13.27
CA ASN A 135 -5.10 -11.86 13.74
C ASN A 135 -5.93 -11.56 15.00
N ASP A 136 -5.80 -10.36 15.58
CA ASP A 136 -6.59 -9.86 16.71
C ASP A 136 -6.43 -8.33 16.84
N LEU A 137 -7.13 -7.58 15.97
CA LEU A 137 -7.07 -6.12 15.90
C LEU A 137 -7.38 -5.43 17.25
N GLN A 138 -8.15 -6.09 18.11
CA GLN A 138 -8.55 -5.57 19.42
C GLN A 138 -7.56 -5.92 20.55
N GLY A 139 -6.55 -6.75 20.28
CA GLY A 139 -5.61 -7.27 21.30
C GLY A 139 -6.32 -8.00 22.43
N SER A 140 -7.48 -8.60 22.12
CA SER A 140 -8.44 -9.13 23.10
C SER A 140 -8.04 -10.50 23.68
N ALA A 141 -7.11 -11.22 23.05
CA ALA A 141 -6.76 -12.58 23.43
C ALA A 141 -5.29 -12.74 23.88
N VAL A 142 -5.12 -13.24 25.11
CA VAL A 142 -3.83 -13.52 25.77
C VAL A 142 -2.92 -14.49 24.98
N ASN A 143 -3.48 -15.28 24.06
CA ASN A 143 -2.77 -16.32 23.30
C ASN A 143 -2.50 -15.95 21.83
N ASN A 144 -2.90 -14.77 21.34
CA ASN A 144 -2.69 -14.36 19.95
C ASN A 144 -1.52 -13.40 19.80
N THR A 145 -0.42 -13.72 20.47
CA THR A 145 0.78 -12.96 20.73
C THR A 145 1.67 -12.60 19.51
N ASN A 146 1.10 -12.59 18.30
CA ASN A 146 1.66 -12.06 17.06
C ASN A 146 0.52 -11.44 16.26
N THR A 147 -0.18 -10.48 16.88
CA THR A 147 -1.43 -9.93 16.34
C THR A 147 -1.16 -9.23 15.04
N TRP A 148 -0.17 -8.34 14.98
CA TRP A 148 -0.03 -7.37 13.90
C TRP A 148 1.36 -7.36 13.27
N GLY A 149 1.41 -7.21 11.94
CA GLY A 149 2.62 -6.87 11.22
C GLY A 149 2.40 -6.49 9.77
N TRP A 150 3.32 -5.69 9.25
CA TRP A 150 3.42 -5.33 7.83
C TRP A 150 4.63 -6.00 7.21
N THR A 151 4.48 -6.44 5.97
CA THR A 151 5.55 -6.89 5.10
C THR A 151 5.44 -6.16 3.77
N ALA A 152 6.54 -5.71 3.20
CA ALA A 152 6.58 -5.02 1.93
C ALA A 152 7.72 -5.54 1.07
N ASN A 153 7.45 -5.84 -0.20
CA ASN A 153 8.45 -6.36 -1.13
C ASN A 153 8.26 -5.70 -2.52
N GLY A 154 9.35 -5.27 -3.14
CA GLY A 154 9.27 -4.55 -4.41
C GLY A 154 10.62 -4.38 -5.09
N MET A 155 10.57 -3.70 -6.23
CA MET A 155 11.76 -3.19 -6.92
C MET A 155 11.72 -1.68 -6.82
N LEU A 156 12.74 -1.12 -6.20
CA LEU A 156 12.98 0.32 -6.16
C LEU A 156 14.10 0.67 -7.14
N GLU A 157 14.41 1.95 -7.25
CA GLU A 157 15.57 2.47 -7.94
C GLU A 157 16.44 3.22 -6.92
N TRP A 158 17.75 2.99 -6.95
CA TRP A 158 18.70 3.79 -6.20
C TRP A 158 18.67 5.23 -6.73
N THR A 159 18.46 6.21 -5.86
CA THR A 159 18.39 7.62 -6.28
C THR A 159 19.73 8.13 -6.82
N ALA A 160 20.84 7.54 -6.38
CA ALA A 160 22.18 7.97 -6.76
C ALA A 160 22.51 7.73 -8.25
N ASP A 161 22.05 6.62 -8.82
CA ASP A 161 22.42 6.19 -10.17
C ASP A 161 21.28 5.60 -11.01
N GLY A 162 20.07 5.50 -10.45
CA GLY A 162 18.89 4.91 -11.10
C GLY A 162 18.97 3.40 -11.26
N SER A 163 19.95 2.72 -10.67
CA SER A 163 20.06 1.27 -10.78
C SER A 163 18.97 0.56 -9.96
N PRO A 164 18.46 -0.61 -10.40
CA PRO A 164 17.44 -1.33 -9.66
C PRO A 164 17.92 -1.77 -8.26
N ALA A 165 17.06 -1.64 -7.25
CA ALA A 165 17.30 -2.05 -5.88
C ALA A 165 16.17 -2.96 -5.40
N ARG A 166 16.48 -4.21 -5.05
CA ARG A 166 15.49 -5.15 -4.53
C ARG A 166 15.19 -4.81 -3.07
N PHE A 167 13.95 -4.41 -2.81
CA PHE A 167 13.47 -4.04 -1.48
C PHE A 167 12.69 -5.19 -0.82
N ASN A 168 13.03 -5.49 0.43
CA ASN A 168 12.26 -6.36 1.31
C ASN A 168 12.27 -5.78 2.72
N GLY A 169 11.11 -5.41 3.24
CA GLY A 169 10.94 -4.82 4.56
C GLY A 169 9.83 -5.49 5.36
N PHE A 170 9.97 -5.51 6.69
CA PHE A 170 8.86 -5.87 7.58
C PHE A 170 8.93 -5.10 8.89
N VAL A 171 7.78 -4.96 9.54
CA VAL A 171 7.64 -4.59 10.95
C VAL A 171 6.56 -5.45 11.58
N ARG A 172 6.83 -6.00 12.75
CA ARG A 172 5.88 -6.88 13.45
C ARG A 172 5.99 -6.74 14.95
N GLN A 173 4.87 -6.91 15.64
CA GLN A 173 4.86 -7.14 17.07
C GLN A 173 5.10 -8.62 17.33
N GLN A 174 6.13 -8.93 18.10
CA GLN A 174 6.43 -10.26 18.60
C GLN A 174 6.26 -10.27 20.11
N PHE A 175 5.60 -11.26 20.67
CA PHE A 175 5.66 -11.47 22.12
C PHE A 175 6.60 -12.63 22.43
N GLY A 176 7.54 -12.38 23.35
CA GLY A 176 8.34 -13.43 23.94
C GLY A 176 7.74 -13.87 25.27
N ASN A 177 7.73 -15.19 25.52
CA ASN A 177 7.19 -15.79 26.74
C ASN A 177 7.77 -15.20 28.05
N ASN A 178 8.97 -14.58 28.00
CA ASN A 178 9.65 -13.99 29.16
C ASN A 178 10.03 -12.50 28.98
N SER A 179 9.68 -11.86 27.86
CA SER A 179 10.18 -10.53 27.50
C SER A 179 9.08 -9.53 27.13
N GLY A 180 7.81 -9.94 27.16
CA GLY A 180 6.69 -9.09 26.76
C GLY A 180 6.69 -8.80 25.24
N PRO A 181 5.88 -7.82 24.80
CA PRO A 181 5.82 -7.41 23.40
C PRO A 181 7.10 -6.66 22.99
N LYS A 182 7.66 -7.03 21.83
CA LYS A 182 8.78 -6.38 21.15
C LYS A 182 8.37 -6.10 19.71
N VAL A 183 8.67 -4.89 19.23
CA VAL A 183 8.58 -4.61 17.79
C VAL A 183 9.89 -5.03 17.14
N VAL A 184 9.80 -5.82 16.08
CA VAL A 184 10.95 -6.20 15.24
C VAL A 184 10.70 -5.68 13.84
N SER A 185 11.65 -4.91 13.34
CA SER A 185 11.68 -4.39 11.99
C SER A 185 12.96 -4.80 11.28
N LYS A 186 12.90 -4.86 9.96
CA LYS A 186 14.08 -5.04 9.10
C LYS A 186 13.83 -4.38 7.76
N ILE A 187 14.87 -3.78 7.19
CA ILE A 187 14.89 -3.26 5.83
C ILE A 187 16.10 -3.86 5.11
N ASN A 188 15.88 -4.47 3.94
CA ASN A 188 16.95 -4.92 3.07
C ASN A 188 16.78 -4.25 1.70
N LEU A 189 17.85 -3.60 1.25
CA LEU A 189 18.00 -3.05 -0.09
C LEU A 189 19.25 -3.72 -0.70
N ASN A 190 19.07 -4.48 -1.77
CA ASN A 190 20.14 -5.23 -2.45
C ASN A 190 20.18 -4.93 -3.94
#